data_AF-A0A0G0WFT5-F1
#
_entry.id   AF-A0A0G0WFT5-F1
#
_cell.length_a   1.000
_cell.length_b   1.000
_cell.length_c   1.000
_cell.angle_alpha   90.00
_cell.angle_beta   90.00
_cell.angle_gamma   90.00
#
_symmetry.space_group_name_H-M   'P 1'
#
loop_
_entity.id
_entity.type
_entity.pdbx_description
1 polymer ?
#
loop_
_entity_poly.entity_id
_entity_poly.type
_entity_poly.pdbx_seq_one_letter_code
_entity_poly.pdbx_strand_id
1 'polypeptide(L)'
;MELVIQHYRKPLSEDIRLRSHSVILVSKGYTFGEIAEILLTSEQTVYRWIKAFQKERIASLFPKYLNNQHAAKLTREQKEEIGSILKQPPSDYGIPSKFWDISSLKTYIKAEFGVEYESDESYRLIFLLHNYSFHLPGTFDIHRNEQLVEKRITEIKSEIQPFMETWKVLIGWYLPQMSAG
;
A
#
# COMPACT_ATOMS: atom_id res chain seq x y z
N MET A 1 6.53 24.19 21.50
CA MET A 1 7.63 24.21 20.52
C MET A 1 8.06 22.81 20.08
N GLU A 2 8.03 21.79 20.95
CA GLU A 2 8.48 20.43 20.64
C GLU A 2 7.87 19.83 19.35
N LEU A 3 6.56 19.92 19.17
CA LEU A 3 5.88 19.39 17.97
C LEU A 3 6.31 20.10 16.68
N VAL A 4 6.64 21.40 16.73
CA VAL A 4 7.17 22.14 15.57
C VAL A 4 8.56 21.61 15.20
N ILE A 5 9.39 21.32 16.21
CA ILE A 5 10.74 20.77 16.01
C ILE A 5 10.66 19.36 15.43
N GLN A 6 9.70 18.54 15.89
CA GLN A 6 9.46 17.21 15.33
C GLN A 6 9.11 17.28 13.83
N HIS A 7 8.16 18.15 13.46
CA HIS A 7 7.77 18.33 12.06
C HIS A 7 8.85 18.99 11.20
N TYR A 8 9.76 19.76 11.81
CA TYR A 8 10.96 20.25 11.13
C TYR A 8 11.99 19.13 10.86
N ARG A 9 12.23 18.25 11.84
CA ARG A 9 13.22 17.15 11.74
C ARG A 9 12.74 16.04 10.80
N LYS A 10 11.46 15.67 10.88
CA LYS A 10 10.83 14.59 10.10
C LYS A 10 9.55 15.12 9.42
N PRO A 11 9.68 15.96 8.39
CA PRO A 11 8.53 16.52 7.70
C PRO A 11 7.87 15.50 6.77
N LEU A 12 6.54 15.56 6.65
CA LEU A 12 5.80 14.80 5.62
C LEU A 12 5.99 15.41 4.21
N SER A 13 6.34 16.70 4.12
CA SER A 13 6.60 17.41 2.86
C SER A 13 7.52 18.62 3.08
N GLU A 14 8.15 19.11 2.01
CA GLU A 14 9.05 20.28 2.10
C GLU A 14 8.34 21.54 2.61
N ASP A 15 7.08 21.75 2.22
CA ASP A 15 6.25 22.85 2.70
C ASP A 15 6.09 22.84 4.23
N ILE A 16 5.90 21.66 4.83
CA ILE A 16 5.81 21.50 6.29
C ILE A 16 7.15 21.84 6.95
N ARG A 17 8.27 21.45 6.31
CA ARG A 17 9.61 21.78 6.81
C ARG A 17 9.83 23.29 6.84
N LEU A 18 9.56 23.99 5.74
CA LEU A 18 9.76 25.44 5.60
C LEU A 18 8.89 26.23 6.58
N ARG A 19 7.60 25.87 6.70
CA ARG A 19 6.70 26.49 7.69
C ARG A 19 7.18 26.27 9.10
N SER A 20 7.58 25.05 9.45
CA SER A 20 8.12 24.73 10.78
C SER A 20 9.41 25.50 11.06
N HIS A 21 10.30 25.60 10.06
CA HIS A 21 11.55 26.34 10.16
C HIS A 21 11.30 27.83 10.39
N SER A 22 10.37 28.45 9.66
CA SER A 22 10.00 29.87 9.85
C SER A 22 9.53 30.15 11.28
N VAL A 23 8.69 29.28 11.85
CA VAL A 23 8.20 29.43 13.24
C VAL A 23 9.35 29.30 14.24
N ILE A 24 10.29 28.38 14.00
CA ILE A 24 11.50 28.24 14.84
C ILE A 24 12.36 29.50 14.78
N LEU A 25 12.60 30.07 13.59
CA LEU A 25 13.41 31.27 13.44
C LEU A 25 12.76 32.49 14.10
N VAL A 26 11.44 32.68 13.94
CA VAL A 26 10.73 33.75 14.68
C VAL A 26 10.87 33.57 16.19
N SER A 27 10.77 32.34 16.69
CA SER A 27 10.95 32.07 18.14
C SER A 27 12.37 32.37 18.65
N LYS A 28 13.35 32.42 17.74
CA LYS A 28 14.75 32.78 18.03
C LYS A 28 15.03 34.29 17.85
N GLY A 29 14.03 35.07 17.46
CA GLY A 29 14.15 36.53 17.33
C GLY A 29 14.52 37.03 15.93
N TYR A 30 14.54 36.18 14.92
CA TYR A 30 14.79 36.61 13.54
C TYR A 30 13.60 37.39 12.98
N THR A 31 13.88 38.40 12.18
CA THR A 31 12.90 39.21 11.46
C THR A 31 12.35 38.46 10.23
N PHE A 32 11.21 38.90 9.69
CA PHE A 32 10.62 38.24 8.52
C PHE A 32 11.49 38.35 7.27
N GLY A 33 12.22 39.47 7.10
CA GLY A 33 13.18 39.66 6.01
C GLY A 33 14.35 38.66 6.07
N GLU A 34 15.00 38.55 7.23
CA GLU A 34 16.11 37.59 7.44
C GLU A 34 15.64 36.15 7.20
N ILE A 35 14.43 35.81 7.65
CA ILE A 35 13.85 34.47 7.43
C ILE A 35 13.58 34.22 5.95
N ALA A 36 13.10 35.22 5.23
CA ALA A 36 12.83 35.13 3.80
C ALA A 36 14.12 34.84 3.02
N GLU A 37 15.21 35.51 3.39
CA GLU A 37 16.55 35.26 2.83
C GLU A 37 17.05 33.85 3.17
N ILE A 38 16.94 33.41 4.43
CA ILE A 38 17.37 32.08 4.87
C ILE A 38 16.61 30.96 4.14
N LEU A 39 15.30 31.14 3.94
CA LEU A 39 14.42 30.13 3.34
C LEU A 39 14.25 30.31 1.82
N LEU A 40 14.97 31.25 1.21
CA LEU A 40 14.89 31.58 -0.22
C LEU A 40 13.43 31.77 -0.70
N THR A 41 12.65 32.52 0.08
CA THR A 41 11.23 32.81 -0.17
C THR A 41 10.94 34.30 -0.07
N SER A 42 9.69 34.72 -0.24
CA SER A 42 9.29 36.11 -0.06
C SER A 42 8.88 36.41 1.39
N GLU A 43 9.20 37.61 1.87
CA GLU A 43 8.81 38.08 3.20
C GLU A 43 7.29 37.98 3.42
N GLN A 44 6.51 38.26 2.37
CA GLN A 44 5.05 38.13 2.42
C GLN A 44 4.58 36.68 2.65
N THR A 45 5.33 35.70 2.15
CA THR A 45 5.06 34.27 2.39
C THR A 45 5.35 33.90 3.83
N VAL A 46 6.49 34.35 4.38
CA VAL A 46 6.84 34.17 5.80
C VAL A 46 5.77 34.79 6.68
N TYR A 47 5.37 36.04 6.42
CA TYR A 47 4.30 36.72 7.15
C TYR A 47 2.99 35.89 7.14
N ARG A 48 2.59 35.35 5.99
CA ARG A 48 1.39 34.51 5.87
C ARG A 48 1.51 33.24 6.71
N TRP A 49 2.65 32.55 6.68
CA TRP A 49 2.87 31.34 7.49
C TRP A 49 2.80 31.64 8.99
N ILE A 50 3.45 32.71 9.44
CA ILE A 50 3.46 33.11 10.85
C ILE A 50 2.07 33.56 11.30
N LYS A 51 1.35 34.34 10.49
CA LYS A 51 -0.03 34.74 10.77
C LYS A 51 -0.96 33.54 10.87
N ALA A 52 -0.81 32.55 9.97
CA ALA A 52 -1.57 31.30 10.03
C ALA A 52 -1.24 30.51 11.30
N PHE A 53 0.04 30.44 11.70
CA PHE A 53 0.46 29.76 12.93
C PHE A 53 -0.05 30.44 14.20
N GLN A 54 -0.14 31.77 14.22
CA GLN A 54 -0.74 32.49 15.34
C GLN A 54 -2.23 32.17 15.50
N LYS A 55 -2.94 31.95 14.39
CA LYS A 55 -4.39 31.65 14.37
C LYS A 55 -4.69 30.17 14.64
N GLU A 56 -4.03 29.27 13.91
CA GLU A 56 -4.38 27.84 13.81
C GLU A 56 -3.34 26.92 14.49
N ARG A 57 -2.27 27.50 15.06
CA ARG A 57 -1.16 26.78 15.72
C ARG A 57 -0.60 25.70 14.80
N ILE A 58 -0.39 24.49 15.31
CA ILE A 58 0.27 23.40 14.59
C ILE A 58 -0.48 23.02 13.30
N ALA A 59 -1.81 23.19 13.25
CA ALA A 59 -2.59 22.87 12.06
C ALA A 59 -2.15 23.70 10.84
N SER A 60 -1.64 24.93 11.03
CA SER A 60 -1.19 25.79 9.93
C SER A 60 0.07 25.28 9.22
N LEU A 61 0.83 24.41 9.88
CA LEU A 61 2.04 23.81 9.31
C LEU A 61 1.70 22.87 8.16
N PHE A 62 0.48 22.32 8.15
CA PHE A 62 -0.01 21.44 7.10
C PHE A 62 -0.70 22.28 6.02
N PRO A 63 -0.15 22.31 4.79
CA PRO A 63 -0.86 22.91 3.68
C PRO A 63 -2.30 22.41 3.55
N LYS A 64 -3.24 23.34 3.33
CA LYS A 64 -4.66 23.01 3.15
C LYS A 64 -4.90 22.04 1.99
N TYR A 65 -4.01 22.02 1.00
CA TYR A 65 -4.11 21.09 -0.12
C TYR A 65 -3.68 19.65 0.20
N LEU A 66 -2.93 19.39 1.28
CA LEU A 66 -2.70 18.01 1.75
C LEU A 66 -4.01 17.35 2.21
N ASN A 67 -4.99 18.16 2.58
CA ASN A 67 -6.37 17.76 2.85
C ASN A 67 -7.30 18.03 1.65
N ASN A 68 -6.80 18.20 0.42
CA ASN A 68 -7.64 18.48 -0.74
C ASN A 68 -8.43 17.24 -1.18
N GLN A 69 -9.51 16.95 -0.46
CA GLN A 69 -10.49 15.95 -0.84
C GLN A 69 -11.26 16.35 -2.11
N HIS A 70 -11.28 17.63 -2.49
CA HIS A 70 -11.92 18.06 -3.75
C HIS A 70 -11.14 17.61 -5.00
N ALA A 71 -9.85 17.29 -4.87
CA ALA A 71 -9.08 16.64 -5.94
C ALA A 71 -9.23 15.11 -5.94
N ALA A 72 -9.78 14.53 -4.86
CA ALA A 72 -10.08 13.11 -4.84
C ALA A 72 -11.29 12.86 -5.74
N LYS A 73 -11.14 11.94 -6.70
CA LYS A 73 -12.24 11.59 -7.62
C LYS A 73 -13.48 11.05 -6.89
N LEU A 74 -13.29 10.48 -5.69
CA LEU A 74 -14.37 10.02 -4.81
C LEU A 74 -14.41 10.86 -3.53
N THR A 75 -15.62 11.27 -3.13
CA THR A 75 -15.86 11.97 -1.85
C THR A 75 -15.65 11.03 -0.67
N ARG A 76 -15.65 11.58 0.55
CA ARG A 76 -15.51 10.76 1.76
C ARG A 76 -16.69 9.82 1.94
N GLU A 77 -17.89 10.32 1.68
CA GLU A 77 -19.14 9.57 1.77
C GLU A 77 -19.14 8.41 0.77
N GLN A 78 -18.71 8.64 -0.47
CA GLN A 78 -18.59 7.59 -1.50
C GLN A 78 -17.56 6.52 -1.12
N LYS A 79 -16.45 6.89 -0.48
CA LYS A 79 -15.47 5.91 0.02
C LYS A 79 -16.05 5.06 1.15
N GLU A 80 -16.77 5.68 2.09
CA GLU A 80 -17.43 4.96 3.18
C GLU A 80 -18.52 4.01 2.64
N GLU A 81 -19.25 4.44 1.62
CA GLU A 81 -20.25 3.64 0.90
C GLU A 81 -19.61 2.42 0.22
N ILE A 82 -18.52 2.61 -0.53
CA ILE A 82 -17.75 1.51 -1.14
C ILE A 82 -17.31 0.48 -0.09
N GLY A 83 -16.88 0.93 1.09
CA GLY A 83 -16.54 0.03 2.19
C GLY A 83 -17.70 -0.84 2.68
N SER A 84 -18.95 -0.39 2.53
CA SER A 84 -20.14 -1.17 2.85
C SER A 84 -20.51 -2.14 1.73
N ILE A 85 -20.40 -1.69 0.47
CA ILE A 85 -20.67 -2.48 -0.74
C ILE A 85 -19.70 -3.65 -0.87
N LEU A 86 -18.41 -3.43 -0.58
CA LEU A 86 -17.38 -4.46 -0.68
C LEU A 86 -17.68 -5.68 0.21
N LYS A 87 -18.48 -5.53 1.29
CA LYS A 87 -18.89 -6.63 2.18
C LYS A 87 -19.94 -7.57 1.56
N GLN A 88 -20.65 -7.11 0.53
CA GLN A 88 -21.66 -7.88 -0.18
C GLN A 88 -21.09 -8.42 -1.49
N PRO A 89 -21.62 -9.53 -2.03
CA PRO A 89 -21.16 -10.05 -3.31
C PRO A 89 -21.50 -9.08 -4.46
N PRO A 90 -20.64 -8.96 -5.49
CA PRO A 90 -20.92 -8.12 -6.67
C PRO A 90 -22.22 -8.50 -7.40
N SER A 91 -22.70 -9.73 -7.21
CA SER A 91 -23.94 -10.24 -7.79
C SER A 91 -25.17 -9.44 -7.35
N ASP A 92 -25.17 -8.92 -6.12
CA ASP A 92 -26.28 -8.09 -5.60
C ASP A 92 -26.35 -6.73 -6.32
N TYR A 93 -25.25 -6.32 -6.97
CA TYR A 93 -25.11 -5.09 -7.73
C TYR A 93 -25.11 -5.33 -9.25
N GLY A 94 -25.63 -6.48 -9.70
CA GLY A 94 -25.77 -6.80 -11.12
C GLY A 94 -24.47 -7.17 -11.83
N ILE A 95 -23.39 -7.42 -11.10
CA ILE A 95 -22.11 -7.87 -11.66
C ILE A 95 -22.00 -9.39 -11.51
N PRO A 96 -21.85 -10.17 -12.61
CA PRO A 96 -21.80 -11.63 -12.56
C PRO A 96 -20.42 -12.14 -12.07
N SER A 97 -20.03 -11.75 -10.86
CA SER A 97 -18.83 -12.21 -10.18
C SER A 97 -19.15 -12.61 -8.74
N LYS A 98 -18.45 -13.64 -8.27
CA LYS A 98 -18.56 -14.17 -6.89
C LYS A 98 -17.76 -13.35 -5.89
N PHE A 99 -16.70 -12.66 -6.36
CA PHE A 99 -15.83 -11.84 -5.52
C PHE A 99 -15.53 -10.52 -6.21
N TRP A 100 -15.26 -9.49 -5.41
CA TRP A 100 -14.73 -8.23 -5.91
C TRP A 100 -13.30 -8.44 -6.42
N ASP A 101 -13.09 -8.08 -7.68
CA ASP A 101 -11.82 -7.94 -8.35
C ASP A 101 -11.68 -6.51 -8.89
N ILE A 102 -10.52 -6.16 -9.45
CA ILE A 102 -10.27 -4.81 -9.96
C ILE A 102 -11.27 -4.44 -11.07
N SER A 103 -11.64 -5.40 -11.93
CA SER A 103 -12.55 -5.19 -13.06
C SER A 103 -14.00 -4.92 -12.60
N SER A 104 -14.51 -5.72 -11.67
CA SER A 104 -15.84 -5.52 -11.07
C SER A 104 -15.91 -4.23 -10.27
N LEU A 105 -14.89 -3.89 -9.50
CA LEU A 105 -14.85 -2.62 -8.77
C LEU A 105 -14.81 -1.42 -9.74
N LYS A 106 -14.02 -1.50 -10.82
CA LYS A 106 -14.00 -0.47 -11.86
C LYS A 106 -15.36 -0.31 -12.53
N THR A 107 -16.01 -1.41 -12.86
CA THR A 107 -17.35 -1.42 -13.47
C THR A 107 -18.37 -0.76 -12.55
N TYR A 108 -18.34 -1.12 -11.26
CA TYR A 108 -19.23 -0.57 -10.25
C TYR A 108 -19.02 0.93 -10.04
N ILE A 109 -17.78 1.38 -9.79
CA ILE A 109 -17.47 2.79 -9.53
C ILE A 109 -17.83 3.67 -10.75
N LYS A 110 -17.64 3.14 -11.96
CA LYS A 110 -18.03 3.83 -13.19
C LYS A 110 -19.56 3.94 -13.34
N ALA A 111 -20.30 2.89 -13.03
CA ALA A 111 -21.76 2.87 -13.12
C ALA A 111 -22.42 3.74 -12.05
N GLU A 112 -21.97 3.64 -10.80
CA GLU A 112 -22.61 4.29 -9.66
C GLU A 112 -22.17 5.75 -9.48
N PHE A 113 -20.86 6.02 -9.62
CA PHE A 113 -20.28 7.33 -9.32
C PHE A 113 -19.81 8.09 -10.56
N GLY A 114 -19.82 7.48 -11.74
CA GLY A 114 -19.31 8.09 -12.97
C GLY A 114 -17.79 8.35 -12.95
N VAL A 115 -17.07 7.71 -12.03
CA VAL A 115 -15.64 7.93 -11.79
C VAL A 115 -14.82 6.85 -12.49
N GLU A 116 -13.78 7.27 -13.22
CA GLU A 116 -12.80 6.35 -13.79
C GLU A 116 -11.38 6.77 -13.39
N TYR A 117 -10.68 5.91 -12.66
CA TYR A 117 -9.24 6.03 -12.41
C TYR A 117 -8.45 5.46 -13.59
N GLU A 118 -7.31 6.08 -13.88
CA GLU A 118 -6.43 5.71 -15.00
C GLU A 118 -5.57 4.47 -14.67
N SER A 119 -5.19 4.31 -13.40
CA SER A 119 -4.32 3.24 -12.96
C SER A 119 -5.06 2.21 -12.11
N ASP A 120 -4.82 0.93 -12.39
CA ASP A 120 -5.28 -0.20 -11.58
C ASP A 120 -4.83 -0.10 -10.11
N GLU A 121 -3.67 0.51 -9.86
CA GLU A 121 -3.16 0.72 -8.50
C GLU A 121 -4.07 1.61 -7.66
N SER A 122 -4.78 2.54 -8.31
CA SER A 122 -5.77 3.40 -7.62
C SER A 122 -6.93 2.57 -7.07
N TYR A 123 -7.37 1.55 -7.80
CA TYR A 123 -8.42 0.64 -7.33
C TYR A 123 -7.90 -0.33 -6.26
N ARG A 124 -6.64 -0.77 -6.35
CA ARG A 124 -5.99 -1.57 -5.28
C ARG A 124 -5.91 -0.79 -3.96
N LEU A 125 -5.63 0.51 -4.01
CA LEU A 125 -5.63 1.37 -2.82
C LEU A 125 -7.02 1.44 -2.16
N ILE A 126 -8.10 1.41 -2.94
CA ILE A 126 -9.47 1.37 -2.42
C ILE A 126 -9.71 0.06 -1.66
N PHE A 127 -9.31 -1.07 -2.24
CA PHE A 127 -9.37 -2.36 -1.55
C PHE A 127 -8.56 -2.36 -0.24
N LEU A 128 -7.33 -1.83 -0.27
CA LEU A 128 -6.46 -1.73 0.90
C LEU A 128 -7.06 -0.85 2.00
N LEU A 129 -7.67 0.29 1.63
CA LEU A 129 -8.33 1.20 2.57
C LEU A 129 -9.44 0.50 3.36
N HIS A 130 -10.13 -0.46 2.74
CA HIS A 130 -11.21 -1.23 3.35
C HIS A 130 -10.76 -2.60 3.88
N ASN A 131 -9.45 -2.82 4.06
CA ASN A 131 -8.88 -4.08 4.50
C ASN A 131 -9.27 -5.31 3.65
N TYR A 132 -9.68 -5.09 2.40
CA TYR A 132 -9.81 -6.14 1.42
C TYR A 132 -8.41 -6.43 0.86
N SER A 133 -7.65 -7.30 1.53
CA SER A 133 -6.43 -7.84 0.95
C SER A 133 -6.78 -9.09 0.13
N PHE A 134 -6.20 -9.20 -1.06
CA PHE A 134 -6.26 -10.43 -1.82
C PHE A 134 -5.47 -11.49 -1.04
N HIS A 135 -6.17 -12.40 -0.37
CA HIS A 135 -5.54 -13.57 0.20
C HIS A 135 -5.15 -14.50 -0.94
N LEU A 136 -3.84 -14.61 -1.19
CA LEU A 136 -3.32 -15.73 -1.95
C LEU A 136 -3.83 -17.03 -1.28
N PRO A 137 -4.29 -18.03 -2.05
CA PRO A 137 -4.62 -19.31 -1.47
C PRO A 137 -3.42 -19.78 -0.66
N GLY A 138 -3.66 -20.17 0.59
CA GLY A 138 -2.59 -20.68 1.43
C GLY A 138 -1.89 -21.85 0.72
N THR A 139 -0.57 -21.92 0.83
CA THR A 139 0.24 -22.99 0.21
C THR A 139 -0.22 -24.38 0.63
N PHE A 140 -0.93 -24.49 1.76
CA PHE A 140 -1.47 -25.72 2.30
C PHE A 140 -2.99 -25.71 2.25
N ASP A 141 -3.55 -26.80 1.71
CA ASP A 141 -4.97 -27.09 1.81
C ASP A 141 -5.33 -27.36 3.27
N ILE A 142 -6.27 -26.58 3.82
CA ILE A 142 -6.79 -26.73 5.19
C ILE A 142 -7.50 -28.08 5.42
N HIS A 143 -7.91 -28.76 4.34
CA HIS A 143 -8.51 -30.10 4.39
C HIS A 143 -7.48 -31.23 4.22
N ARG A 144 -6.19 -30.89 4.12
CA ARG A 144 -5.11 -31.88 4.00
C ARG A 144 -5.05 -32.75 5.26
N ASN A 145 -5.44 -34.02 5.11
CA ASN A 145 -5.31 -35.02 6.15
C ASN A 145 -3.86 -35.52 6.21
N GLU A 146 -3.07 -34.97 7.14
CA GLU A 146 -1.63 -35.29 7.27
C GLU A 146 -1.37 -36.79 7.48
N GLN A 147 -2.24 -37.49 8.21
CA GLN A 147 -2.11 -38.93 8.45
C GLN A 147 -2.28 -39.76 7.17
N LEU A 148 -3.18 -39.33 6.28
CA LEU A 148 -3.39 -40.00 4.99
C LEU A 148 -2.24 -39.71 4.02
N VAL A 149 -1.70 -38.48 4.06
CA VAL A 149 -0.53 -38.07 3.27
C VAL A 149 0.71 -38.86 3.71
N GLU A 150 0.98 -38.99 5.00
CA GLU A 150 2.11 -39.77 5.52
C GLU A 150 2.01 -41.24 5.11
N LYS A 151 0.84 -41.88 5.26
CA LYS A 151 0.61 -43.25 4.78
C LYS A 151 0.92 -43.37 3.30
N ARG A 152 0.41 -42.46 2.47
CA ARG A 152 0.63 -42.48 1.02
C ARG A 152 2.09 -42.23 0.64
N ILE A 153 2.80 -41.34 1.33
CA ILE A 153 4.25 -41.12 1.13
C ILE A 153 5.03 -42.40 1.46
N THR A 154 4.62 -43.13 2.50
CA THR A 154 5.28 -44.37 2.91
C THR A 154 5.07 -45.48 1.88
N GLU A 155 3.84 -45.63 1.38
CA GLU A 155 3.50 -46.53 0.27
C GLU A 155 4.28 -46.17 -0.99
N ILE A 156 4.26 -44.90 -1.42
CA ILE A 156 5.00 -44.43 -2.60
C ILE A 156 6.50 -44.70 -2.44
N LYS A 157 7.08 -44.48 -1.26
CA LYS A 157 8.50 -44.82 -1.01
C LYS A 157 8.75 -46.31 -1.19
N SER A 158 7.86 -47.17 -0.72
CA SER A 158 7.97 -48.63 -0.93
C SER A 158 7.77 -49.06 -2.38
N GLU A 159 6.86 -48.40 -3.12
CA GLU A 159 6.62 -48.61 -4.54
C GLU A 159 7.83 -48.18 -5.39
N ILE A 160 8.48 -47.08 -5.01
CA ILE A 160 9.64 -46.50 -5.72
C ILE A 160 10.96 -47.20 -5.34
N GLN A 161 11.08 -47.77 -4.14
CA GLN A 161 12.27 -48.47 -3.65
C GLN A 161 12.89 -49.47 -4.65
N PRO A 162 12.14 -50.41 -5.28
CA PRO A 162 12.71 -51.33 -6.26
C PRO A 162 13.20 -50.63 -7.54
N PHE A 163 12.56 -49.54 -7.95
CA PHE A 163 13.00 -48.77 -9.11
C PHE A 163 14.25 -47.93 -8.77
N MET A 164 14.41 -47.45 -7.53
CA MET A 164 15.60 -46.71 -7.10
C MET A 164 16.88 -47.57 -7.11
N GLU A 165 16.77 -48.85 -6.76
CA GLU A 165 17.89 -49.80 -6.87
C GLU A 165 18.27 -50.07 -8.32
N THR A 166 17.26 -50.19 -9.19
CA THR A 166 17.45 -50.37 -10.64
C THR A 166 18.14 -49.16 -11.29
N TRP A 167 17.79 -47.94 -10.87
CA TRP A 167 18.37 -46.71 -11.40
C TRP A 167 19.81 -46.46 -10.90
N LYS A 168 20.13 -46.88 -9.67
CA LYS A 168 21.52 -46.86 -9.18
C LYS A 168 22.44 -47.78 -9.98
N VAL A 169 21.95 -48.96 -10.40
CA VAL A 169 22.71 -49.86 -11.28
C VAL A 169 22.91 -49.24 -12.66
N LEU A 170 21.88 -48.61 -13.25
CA LEU A 170 21.99 -47.98 -14.58
C LEU A 170 22.97 -46.81 -14.61
N ILE A 171 23.01 -45.96 -13.57
CA ILE A 171 23.95 -44.83 -13.49
C ILE A 171 25.39 -45.33 -13.23
N GLY A 172 25.54 -46.41 -12.45
CA GLY A 172 26.84 -47.04 -12.18
C GLY A 172 27.48 -47.73 -13.38
N TRP A 173 26.69 -48.23 -14.33
CA TRP A 173 27.19 -48.83 -15.59
C TRP A 173 27.52 -47.79 -16.67
N TYR A 174 27.01 -46.57 -16.59
CA TYR A 174 27.18 -45.55 -17.64
C TYR A 174 28.38 -44.61 -17.41
N LEU A 175 28.84 -44.44 -16.16
CA LEU A 175 29.97 -43.56 -15.82
C LEU A 175 31.40 -44.10 -16.06
N PRO A 176 31.70 -45.42 -16.14
CA PRO A 176 33.07 -45.88 -16.37
C PRO A 176 33.58 -45.71 -17.81
N GLN A 177 32.72 -45.45 -18.80
CA GLN A 177 33.13 -45.35 -20.21
C GLN A 177 33.44 -43.93 -20.70
N MET A 178 33.35 -42.91 -19.84
CA MET A 178 33.65 -41.51 -20.21
C MET A 178 35.00 -40.99 -19.69
N SER A 179 35.92 -41.84 -19.22
CA SER A 179 37.27 -41.43 -18.77
C SER A 179 38.44 -42.14 -19.47
N ALA A 180 38.28 -42.55 -20.72
CA ALA A 180 39.40 -42.93 -21.58
C ALA A 180 39.07 -42.57 -23.03
N GLY A 181 39.56 -41.40 -23.47
CA GLY A 181 39.38 -40.85 -24.81
C GLY A 181 39.71 -39.37 -24.84
#